data_AF-A0A9J7MM66-F1
#
_entry.id   AF-A0A9J7MM66-F1
#
_cell.length_a   1.000
_cell.length_b   1.000
_cell.length_c   1.000
_cell.angle_alpha   90.00
_cell.angle_beta   90.00
_cell.angle_gamma   90.00
#
_symmetry.space_group_name_H-M   'P 1'
#
loop_
_entity.id
_entity.type
_entity.pdbx_description
1 polymer ?
#
loop_
_entity_poly.entity_id
_entity_poly.type
_entity_poly.pdbx_seq_one_letter_code
_entity_poly.pdbx_strand_id
1 'polypeptide(L)'
;MTWPVWKNNWENGKFLPLDYDSSKAPSETGEMDIASTVYVLNISSLSEEHAHIFIRVQYVLCWIDPRLFGLAPGWVPVPPSLLWSPPLAFGQSVRRAITKEDDDNKMWMNSDGLIILQITRLLEVNCVARLARYPLDTQVCSVALLGYNGIRYRLQPSTLPKRAPIKSDATGVVSQFTFIGVEERAVFKSFITNGTGSAECVYLKQDCDYRLEKCMTSLSDECRGSGCGHCYLILGDCQHQLDTCPQYLNDTSAFTSLEVHVRLRRVLWRYILTAYLPSTVVVTASYLQTWLSPSQAAISPRVVLGVMSVLTIIKQMGMTVRMPWVSIIELSCIDVLKAVIMIA
;
A
#
# COMPACT_ATOMS: atom_id res chain seq x y z
N MET A 1 -22.40 36.50 9.00
CA MET A 1 -21.17 36.80 9.78
C MET A 1 -20.05 37.07 8.78
N THR A 2 -19.26 38.13 8.94
CA THR A 2 -18.16 38.45 8.01
C THR A 2 -16.84 37.81 8.46
N TRP A 3 -15.94 37.53 7.53
CA TRP A 3 -14.63 36.91 7.82
C TRP A 3 -13.82 37.58 8.94
N PRO A 4 -13.71 38.92 9.03
CA PRO A 4 -12.95 39.58 10.10
C PRO A 4 -13.54 39.31 11.49
N VAL A 5 -14.88 39.22 11.58
CA VAL A 5 -15.58 38.91 12.83
C VAL A 5 -15.34 37.46 13.23
N TRP A 6 -15.36 36.54 12.26
CA TRP A 6 -15.04 35.13 12.51
C TRP A 6 -13.58 34.94 12.94
N LYS A 7 -12.62 35.56 12.26
CA LYS A 7 -11.18 35.44 12.58
C LYS A 7 -10.88 35.97 13.99
N ASN A 8 -11.46 37.11 14.36
CA ASN A 8 -11.32 37.67 15.70
C ASN A 8 -12.00 36.79 16.76
N ASN A 9 -13.16 36.20 16.46
CA ASN A 9 -13.82 35.27 17.37
C ASN A 9 -12.98 33.98 17.55
N TRP A 10 -12.41 33.46 16.47
CA TRP A 10 -11.50 32.33 16.45
C TRP A 10 -10.26 32.56 17.33
N GLU A 11 -9.55 33.67 17.12
CA GLU A 11 -8.34 34.04 17.90
C GLU A 11 -8.65 34.23 19.40
N ASN A 12 -9.91 34.57 19.73
CA ASN A 12 -10.39 34.77 21.10
C ASN A 12 -11.21 33.58 21.65
N GLY A 13 -11.20 32.42 21.00
CA GLY A 13 -11.83 31.18 21.48
C GLY A 13 -13.36 31.14 21.45
N LYS A 14 -14.02 32.00 20.66
CA LYS A 14 -15.48 31.98 20.41
C LYS A 14 -15.77 31.36 19.04
N PHE A 15 -16.57 30.31 19.01
CA PHE A 15 -16.74 29.44 17.83
C PHE A 15 -17.87 29.89 16.90
N LEU A 16 -17.61 29.79 15.59
CA LEU A 16 -18.51 29.63 14.43
C LEU A 16 -19.77 30.55 14.39
N PRO A 17 -20.59 30.54 13.32
CA PRO A 17 -21.92 31.15 13.40
C PRO A 17 -22.69 30.55 14.58
N LEU A 18 -23.50 31.36 15.29
CA LEU A 18 -24.16 31.00 16.55
C LEU A 18 -24.98 29.70 16.53
N ASP A 19 -25.35 29.21 15.34
CA ASP A 19 -26.20 28.03 15.13
C ASP A 19 -25.46 26.85 14.45
N TYR A 20 -24.14 26.93 14.25
CA TYR A 20 -23.41 25.83 13.61
C TYR A 20 -23.11 24.71 14.61
N ASP A 21 -23.64 23.53 14.31
CA ASP A 21 -23.41 22.29 15.07
C ASP A 21 -22.47 21.35 14.30
N SER A 22 -21.25 21.19 14.81
CA SER A 22 -20.22 20.32 14.24
C SER A 22 -20.47 18.83 14.48
N SER A 23 -21.41 18.47 15.36
CA SER A 23 -21.78 17.07 15.59
C SER A 23 -22.73 16.54 14.51
N LYS A 24 -23.40 17.43 13.77
CA LYS A 24 -24.38 17.09 12.73
C LYS A 24 -23.75 17.16 11.34
N ALA A 25 -24.00 16.10 10.57
CA ALA A 25 -23.57 16.03 9.17
C ALA A 25 -24.21 17.15 8.34
N PRO A 26 -23.52 17.66 7.30
CA PRO A 26 -24.07 18.69 6.42
C PRO A 26 -25.27 18.24 5.58
N SER A 27 -25.44 16.93 5.36
CA SER A 27 -26.51 16.37 4.54
C SER A 27 -27.75 16.04 5.37
N GLU A 28 -28.92 16.50 4.95
CA GLU A 28 -30.21 16.18 5.57
C GLU A 28 -30.75 14.80 5.16
N THR A 29 -30.34 14.29 3.99
CA THR A 29 -30.79 13.00 3.44
C THR A 29 -30.06 11.80 4.05
N GLY A 30 -29.01 12.04 4.85
CA GLY A 30 -28.18 11.01 5.46
C GLY A 30 -27.13 10.42 4.52
N GLU A 31 -27.27 10.55 3.20
CA GLU A 31 -26.23 10.18 2.23
C GLU A 31 -25.31 11.37 1.94
N MET A 32 -24.00 11.11 1.91
CA MET A 32 -23.01 12.15 1.69
C MET A 32 -21.86 11.65 0.81
N ASP A 33 -21.74 12.22 -0.38
CA ASP A 33 -20.62 11.98 -1.28
C ASP A 33 -19.39 12.75 -0.80
N ILE A 34 -18.30 12.02 -0.55
CA ILE A 34 -16.99 12.56 -0.18
C ILE A 34 -16.01 12.18 -1.29
N ALA A 35 -15.45 13.19 -1.95
CA ALA A 35 -14.38 12.97 -2.90
C ALA A 35 -13.11 12.57 -2.13
N SER A 36 -12.53 11.41 -2.45
CA SER A 36 -11.33 10.87 -1.82
C SER A 36 -10.14 10.84 -2.77
N THR A 37 -8.96 11.06 -2.22
CA THR A 37 -7.67 10.86 -2.87
C THR A 37 -6.70 10.27 -1.85
N VAL A 38 -6.01 9.20 -2.23
CA VAL A 38 -5.06 8.46 -1.41
C VAL A 38 -3.63 8.70 -1.90
N TYR A 39 -2.73 8.98 -0.97
CA TYR A 39 -1.31 9.16 -1.22
C TYR A 39 -0.52 8.10 -0.43
N VAL A 40 0.11 7.17 -1.14
CA VAL A 40 1.06 6.23 -0.55
C VAL A 40 2.44 6.89 -0.53
N LEU A 41 2.80 7.49 0.60
CA LEU A 41 4.01 8.31 0.72
C LEU A 41 5.27 7.46 0.90
N ASN A 42 5.20 6.43 1.74
CA ASN A 42 6.35 5.56 2.02
C ASN A 42 5.85 4.16 2.42
N ILE A 43 6.60 3.14 2.01
CA ILE A 43 6.40 1.75 2.42
C ILE A 43 7.72 1.25 3.02
N SER A 44 7.69 0.85 4.29
CA SER A 44 8.86 0.30 4.99
C SER A 44 9.16 -1.14 4.55
N SER A 45 10.21 -1.74 5.12
CA SER A 45 10.44 -3.19 5.01
C SER A 45 9.29 -3.98 5.65
N LEU A 46 8.86 -5.05 4.97
CA LEU A 46 7.96 -6.07 5.51
C LEU A 46 8.73 -6.98 6.47
N SER A 47 8.27 -7.08 7.72
CA SER A 47 8.78 -8.07 8.67
C SER A 47 8.11 -9.42 8.41
N GLU A 48 8.81 -10.34 7.74
CA GLU A 48 8.32 -11.71 7.49
C GLU A 48 8.03 -12.47 8.77
N GLU A 49 8.84 -12.24 9.81
CA GLU A 49 8.67 -12.88 11.12
C GLU A 49 7.33 -12.59 11.79
N HIS A 50 6.85 -11.38 11.57
CA HIS A 50 5.70 -10.84 12.28
C HIS A 50 4.54 -10.52 11.33
N ALA A 51 4.67 -10.87 10.04
CA ALA A 51 3.70 -10.63 8.98
C ALA A 51 3.10 -9.20 9.00
N HIS A 52 3.91 -8.17 9.25
CA HIS A 52 3.45 -6.79 9.24
C HIS A 52 4.42 -5.85 8.51
N ILE A 53 3.86 -4.75 8.01
CA ILE A 53 4.57 -3.71 7.27
C ILE A 53 4.10 -2.34 7.76
N PHE A 54 4.99 -1.34 7.73
CA PHE A 54 4.61 0.03 7.97
C PHE A 54 4.38 0.76 6.65
N ILE A 55 3.21 1.36 6.50
CA ILE A 55 2.83 2.13 5.32
C ILE A 55 2.43 3.52 5.77
N ARG A 56 3.13 4.55 5.28
CA ARG A 56 2.74 5.94 5.49
C ARG A 56 1.75 6.33 4.40
N VAL A 57 0.49 6.51 4.78
CA VAL A 57 -0.60 6.87 3.87
C VAL A 57 -1.13 8.25 4.25
N GLN A 58 -1.45 9.04 3.24
CA GLN A 58 -2.16 10.31 3.39
C GLN A 58 -3.48 10.25 2.63
N TYR A 59 -4.58 10.45 3.34
CA TYR A 59 -5.92 10.55 2.75
C TYR A 59 -6.29 12.02 2.66
N VAL A 60 -6.75 12.45 1.48
CA VAL A 60 -7.31 13.77 1.23
C VAL A 60 -8.78 13.58 0.90
N LEU A 61 -9.64 14.08 1.76
CA LEU A 61 -11.10 13.99 1.66
C LEU A 61 -11.66 15.38 1.40
N CYS A 62 -12.63 15.48 0.50
CA CYS A 62 -13.23 16.73 0.09
C CYS A 62 -14.75 16.61 0.01
N TRP A 63 -15.45 17.56 0.62
CA TRP A 63 -16.91 17.64 0.60
C TRP A 63 -17.37 19.10 0.66
N ILE A 64 -18.66 19.33 0.44
CA ILE A 64 -19.28 20.65 0.53
C ILE A 64 -20.15 20.69 1.78
N ASP A 65 -19.97 21.72 2.62
CA ASP A 65 -20.86 22.07 3.73
C ASP A 65 -21.59 23.39 3.40
N PRO A 66 -22.86 23.33 2.94
CA PRO A 66 -23.62 24.52 2.56
C PRO A 66 -23.77 25.54 3.69
N ARG A 67 -23.68 25.11 4.95
CA ARG A 67 -23.84 25.97 6.14
C ARG A 67 -22.69 26.97 6.30
N LEU A 68 -21.56 26.73 5.63
CA LEU A 68 -20.35 27.55 5.70
C LEU A 68 -20.16 28.44 4.47
N PHE A 69 -21.13 28.45 3.55
CA PHE A 69 -21.06 29.25 2.32
C PHE A 69 -20.92 30.75 2.61
N GLY A 70 -19.98 31.41 1.94
CA GLY A 70 -19.72 32.84 2.06
C GLY A 70 -19.03 33.29 3.35
N LEU A 71 -18.62 32.36 4.22
CA LEU A 71 -17.97 32.69 5.50
C LEU A 71 -16.50 33.08 5.32
N ALA A 72 -15.77 32.35 4.48
CA ALA A 72 -14.36 32.59 4.19
C ALA A 72 -14.16 33.46 2.92
N PRO A 73 -13.11 34.29 2.86
CA PRO A 73 -12.78 35.12 1.70
C PRO A 73 -12.08 34.31 0.58
N GLY A 74 -11.76 33.05 0.84
CA GLY A 74 -11.00 32.14 -0.02
C GLY A 74 -10.56 30.93 0.80
N TRP A 75 -9.44 30.31 0.43
CA TRP A 75 -8.86 29.18 1.18
C TRP A 75 -8.25 29.62 2.50
N VAL A 76 -8.74 29.05 3.61
CA VAL A 76 -8.18 29.30 4.94
C VAL A 76 -8.02 28.00 5.74
N PRO A 77 -6.90 27.79 6.44
CA PRO A 77 -6.76 26.68 7.37
C PRO A 77 -7.72 26.83 8.57
N VAL A 78 -8.33 25.71 8.95
CA VAL A 78 -9.24 25.62 10.10
C VAL A 78 -8.90 24.36 10.89
N PRO A 79 -8.86 24.40 12.23
CA PRO A 79 -8.63 23.18 13.01
C PRO A 79 -9.76 22.14 12.82
N PRO A 80 -9.42 20.85 12.64
CA PRO A 80 -10.39 19.78 12.43
C PRO A 80 -11.40 19.58 13.56
N SER A 81 -11.12 20.09 14.76
CA SER A 81 -12.01 19.99 15.92
C SER A 81 -13.22 20.92 15.87
N LEU A 82 -13.23 21.90 14.94
CA LEU A 82 -14.28 22.93 14.91
C LEU A 82 -15.40 22.64 13.94
N LEU A 83 -15.03 22.18 12.75
CA LEU A 83 -16.01 21.85 11.72
C LEU A 83 -16.41 20.41 11.86
N TRP A 84 -17.56 20.06 11.30
CA TRP A 84 -17.93 18.67 11.17
C TRP A 84 -16.87 17.89 10.40
N SER A 85 -16.47 16.74 10.92
CA SER A 85 -15.58 15.80 10.25
C SER A 85 -16.29 14.46 10.07
N PRO A 86 -16.14 13.78 8.93
CA PRO A 86 -16.76 12.47 8.72
C PRO A 86 -16.33 11.46 9.79
N PRO A 87 -17.24 10.60 10.29
CA PRO A 87 -16.88 9.48 11.16
C PRO A 87 -16.10 8.42 10.39
N LEU A 88 -14.79 8.37 10.63
CA LEU A 88 -13.85 7.49 9.94
C LEU A 88 -13.15 6.55 10.92
N ALA A 89 -12.88 5.32 10.50
CA ALA A 89 -12.04 4.38 11.24
C ALA A 89 -11.11 3.61 10.29
N PHE A 90 -9.99 3.11 10.81
CA PHE A 90 -9.17 2.18 10.05
C PHE A 90 -9.73 0.76 10.16
N GLY A 91 -9.70 0.02 9.06
CA GLY A 91 -10.15 -1.37 9.01
C GLY A 91 -9.24 -2.31 9.80
N GLN A 92 -9.71 -3.55 9.96
CA GLN A 92 -9.06 -4.57 10.81
C GLN A 92 -7.65 -4.98 10.36
N SER A 93 -7.28 -4.73 9.10
CA SER A 93 -5.91 -4.99 8.65
C SER A 93 -4.89 -4.03 9.29
N VAL A 94 -5.34 -2.87 9.79
CA VAL A 94 -4.49 -1.90 10.49
C VAL A 94 -4.44 -2.25 11.98
N ARG A 95 -3.28 -2.70 12.45
CA ARG A 95 -3.03 -2.98 13.88
C ARG A 95 -2.92 -1.70 14.70
N ARG A 96 -2.21 -0.71 14.14
CA ARG A 96 -1.89 0.54 14.80
C ARG A 96 -1.81 1.67 13.79
N ALA A 97 -2.47 2.78 14.10
CA ALA A 97 -2.32 4.04 13.37
C ALA A 97 -1.50 5.01 14.23
N ILE A 98 -0.30 5.34 13.77
CA ILE A 98 0.66 6.17 14.49
C ILE A 98 0.64 7.58 13.88
N THR A 99 0.50 8.60 14.73
CA THR A 99 0.72 10.00 14.41
C THR A 99 2.18 10.37 14.65
N LYS A 100 2.80 11.08 13.70
CA LYS A 100 4.06 11.81 13.93
C LYS A 100 3.72 13.27 14.20
N GLU A 101 4.60 14.00 14.91
CA GLU A 101 4.36 15.40 15.30
C GLU A 101 4.00 16.32 14.11
N ASP A 102 4.55 16.08 12.91
CA ASP A 102 4.22 16.85 11.68
C ASP A 102 2.94 16.41 10.94
N ASP A 103 2.34 15.29 11.35
CA ASP A 103 1.28 14.54 10.65
C ASP A 103 -0.12 14.74 11.25
N ASP A 104 -0.31 15.76 12.08
CA ASP A 104 -1.63 16.14 12.57
C ASP A 104 -2.62 16.38 11.42
N ASN A 105 -3.90 16.14 11.71
CA ASN A 105 -4.96 16.34 10.72
C ASN A 105 -5.00 17.82 10.32
N LYS A 106 -4.94 18.09 9.02
CA LYS A 106 -5.00 19.45 8.49
C LYS A 106 -6.33 19.62 7.77
N MET A 107 -6.98 20.76 7.96
CA MET A 107 -8.25 21.04 7.31
C MET A 107 -8.26 22.47 6.76
N TRP A 108 -8.88 22.62 5.60
CA TRP A 108 -9.04 23.91 4.92
C TRP A 108 -10.48 24.08 4.48
N MET A 109 -10.93 25.32 4.49
CA MET A 109 -12.26 25.72 4.04
C MET A 109 -12.12 26.81 2.97
N ASN A 110 -13.00 26.79 1.97
CA ASN A 110 -13.12 27.81 0.93
C ASN A 110 -14.39 28.67 1.10
N SER A 111 -14.47 29.79 0.39
CA SER A 111 -15.66 30.65 0.31
C SER A 111 -16.92 29.91 -0.13
N ASP A 112 -16.77 28.87 -0.95
CA ASP A 112 -17.89 28.13 -1.53
C ASP A 112 -18.45 27.05 -0.58
N GLY A 113 -17.97 27.00 0.67
CA GLY A 113 -18.32 25.93 1.63
C GLY A 113 -17.61 24.60 1.35
N LEU A 114 -16.66 24.58 0.41
CA LEU A 114 -15.81 23.42 0.12
C LEU A 114 -14.83 23.21 1.29
N ILE A 115 -14.78 22.00 1.82
CA ILE A 115 -13.88 21.61 2.91
C ILE A 115 -12.94 20.51 2.41
N ILE A 116 -11.66 20.65 2.72
CA ILE A 116 -10.62 19.64 2.48
C ILE A 116 -10.07 19.19 3.83
N LEU A 117 -10.09 17.88 4.09
CA LEU A 117 -9.47 17.25 5.24
C LEU A 117 -8.33 16.35 4.78
N GLN A 118 -7.15 16.56 5.34
CA GLN A 118 -5.96 15.76 5.09
C GLN A 118 -5.58 14.99 6.36
N ILE A 119 -5.58 13.66 6.26
CA ILE A 119 -5.23 12.73 7.34
C ILE A 119 -3.95 12.00 6.92
N THR A 120 -2.85 12.19 7.64
CA THR A 120 -1.59 11.48 7.37
C THR A 120 -1.27 10.54 8.52
N ARG A 121 -1.09 9.25 8.26
CA ARG A 121 -0.81 8.26 9.30
C ARG A 121 0.26 7.27 8.87
N LEU A 122 1.12 6.89 9.81
CA LEU A 122 1.98 5.72 9.68
C LEU A 122 1.20 4.51 10.20
N LEU A 123 0.80 3.62 9.30
CA LEU A 123 -0.04 2.48 9.60
C LEU A 123 0.82 1.23 9.73
N GLU A 124 0.71 0.54 10.87
CA GLU A 124 1.19 -0.83 11.02
C GLU A 124 0.10 -1.78 10.51
N VAL A 125 0.38 -2.45 9.40
CA VAL A 125 -0.60 -3.23 8.65
C VAL A 125 -0.23 -4.71 8.72
N ASN A 126 -1.20 -5.54 9.10
CA ASN A 126 -1.13 -6.99 8.96
C ASN A 126 -1.13 -7.35 7.48
N CYS A 127 -0.03 -7.93 7.01
CA CYS A 127 0.11 -8.38 5.64
C CYS A 127 0.45 -9.88 5.64
N VAL A 128 -0.55 -10.68 5.30
CA VAL A 128 -0.39 -12.14 5.24
C VAL A 128 0.59 -12.50 4.13
N ALA A 129 1.77 -12.98 4.50
CA ALA A 129 2.80 -13.36 3.55
C ALA A 129 2.42 -14.66 2.82
N ARG A 130 2.40 -14.63 1.49
CA ARG A 130 2.22 -15.81 0.63
C ARG A 130 3.56 -16.31 0.11
N LEU A 131 4.11 -17.36 0.73
CA LEU A 131 5.49 -17.80 0.51
C LEU A 131 5.64 -19.00 -0.44
N ALA A 132 4.53 -19.49 -1.02
CA ALA A 132 4.53 -20.64 -1.95
C ALA A 132 5.51 -20.53 -3.13
N ARG A 133 5.86 -19.31 -3.57
CA ARG A 133 6.84 -19.08 -4.64
C ARG A 133 8.13 -18.43 -4.17
N TYR A 134 8.44 -18.46 -2.88
CA TYR A 134 9.64 -17.81 -2.34
C TYR A 134 10.93 -18.26 -3.07
N PRO A 135 11.84 -17.34 -3.46
CA PRO A 135 11.80 -15.87 -3.33
C PRO A 135 11.18 -15.15 -4.56
N LEU A 136 10.55 -15.87 -5.49
CA LEU A 136 9.83 -15.37 -6.67
C LEU A 136 8.37 -15.01 -6.34
N ASP A 137 8.12 -14.50 -5.14
CA ASP A 137 6.82 -14.17 -4.60
C ASP A 137 6.42 -12.71 -4.83
N THR A 138 5.11 -12.49 -4.91
CA THR A 138 4.47 -11.17 -4.90
C THR A 138 3.52 -11.12 -3.72
N GLN A 139 3.64 -10.08 -2.91
CA GLN A 139 2.84 -9.84 -1.72
C GLN A 139 1.85 -8.72 -1.99
N VAL A 140 0.65 -8.86 -1.42
CA VAL A 140 -0.40 -7.83 -1.48
C VAL A 140 -0.81 -7.47 -0.07
N CYS A 141 -0.61 -6.22 0.31
CA CYS A 141 -0.98 -5.70 1.62
C CYS A 141 -2.15 -4.71 1.44
N SER A 142 -3.20 -4.87 2.25
CA SER A 142 -4.42 -4.08 2.13
C SER A 142 -4.63 -3.16 3.34
N VAL A 143 -5.05 -1.93 3.08
CA VAL A 143 -5.43 -0.96 4.11
C VAL A 143 -6.81 -0.44 3.77
N ALA A 144 -7.70 -0.37 4.76
CA ALA A 144 -9.04 0.16 4.57
C ALA A 144 -9.29 1.38 5.46
N LEU A 145 -9.91 2.41 4.89
CA LEU A 145 -10.51 3.53 5.62
C LEU A 145 -12.04 3.38 5.55
N LEU A 146 -12.64 3.08 6.69
CA LEU A 146 -14.07 2.87 6.86
C LEU A 146 -14.77 4.22 7.06
N GLY A 147 -15.86 4.45 6.32
CA GLY A 147 -16.77 5.58 6.47
C GLY A 147 -18.14 5.11 6.93
N TYR A 148 -18.65 5.73 8.00
CA TYR A 148 -19.95 5.39 8.61
C TYR A 148 -20.99 6.49 8.33
N ASN A 149 -22.25 6.25 8.73
CA ASN A 149 -23.35 7.21 8.63
C ASN A 149 -23.60 7.73 7.20
N GLY A 150 -23.71 6.82 6.23
CA GLY A 150 -24.09 7.15 4.85
C GLY A 150 -23.02 7.88 4.03
N ILE A 151 -21.78 7.90 4.49
CA ILE A 151 -20.65 8.36 3.68
C ILE A 151 -20.48 7.46 2.45
N ARG A 152 -20.33 8.07 1.29
CA ARG A 152 -19.96 7.42 0.04
C ARG A 152 -18.69 8.05 -0.52
N TYR A 153 -17.65 7.26 -0.71
CA TYR A 153 -16.41 7.74 -1.32
C TYR A 153 -16.58 7.89 -2.83
N ARG A 154 -15.95 8.90 -3.41
CA ARG A 154 -15.92 9.11 -4.86
C ARG A 154 -14.50 9.47 -5.27
N LEU A 155 -14.01 8.96 -6.40
CA LEU A 155 -12.73 9.46 -6.92
C LEU A 155 -12.89 10.92 -7.33
N GLN A 156 -11.93 11.74 -6.94
CA GLN A 156 -11.79 13.06 -7.54
C GLN A 156 -11.30 12.89 -8.99
N PRO A 157 -12.12 13.18 -10.02
CA PRO A 157 -11.66 13.07 -11.39
C PRO A 157 -10.59 14.12 -11.64
N SER A 158 -9.46 13.72 -12.21
CA SER A 158 -8.39 14.63 -12.59
C SER A 158 -7.93 14.37 -14.02
N THR A 159 -7.90 15.45 -14.80
CA THR A 159 -7.29 15.50 -16.12
C THR A 159 -5.77 15.73 -16.07
N LEU A 160 -5.22 15.99 -14.87
CA LEU A 160 -3.80 16.23 -14.64
C LEU A 160 -3.18 15.02 -13.90
N PRO A 161 -2.04 14.46 -14.36
CA PRO A 161 -1.38 13.33 -13.70
C PRO A 161 -0.97 13.65 -12.24
N LYS A 162 -0.70 14.93 -11.95
CA LYS A 162 -0.46 15.45 -10.60
C LYS A 162 -1.67 15.41 -9.67
N ARG A 163 -2.89 15.06 -10.10
CA ARG A 163 -4.07 14.94 -9.21
C ARG A 163 -4.84 13.63 -9.42
N ALA A 164 -4.18 12.59 -9.91
CA ALA A 164 -4.76 11.24 -9.87
C ALA A 164 -5.21 10.93 -8.43
N PRO A 165 -6.38 10.29 -8.25
CA PRO A 165 -6.94 10.03 -6.94
C PRO A 165 -6.05 9.07 -6.12
N ILE A 166 -5.18 8.28 -6.74
CA ILE A 166 -4.03 7.67 -6.05
C ILE A 166 -2.73 8.32 -6.49
N LYS A 167 -1.85 8.64 -5.54
CA LYS A 167 -0.44 8.99 -5.82
C LYS A 167 0.50 8.13 -4.97
N SER A 168 1.64 7.72 -5.53
CA SER A 168 2.69 7.04 -4.78
C SER A 168 4.01 7.79 -4.95
N ASP A 169 4.60 8.25 -3.84
CA ASP A 169 5.96 8.84 -3.81
C ASP A 169 6.96 7.83 -3.21
N ALA A 170 6.76 6.55 -3.51
CA ALA A 170 7.48 5.44 -2.90
C ALA A 170 8.91 5.27 -3.48
N THR A 171 9.66 6.37 -3.59
CA THR A 171 11.12 6.36 -3.79
C THR A 171 11.85 5.81 -2.55
N GLY A 172 11.20 5.87 -1.39
CA GLY A 172 11.70 5.40 -0.09
C GLY A 172 11.44 3.93 0.24
N VAL A 173 11.27 3.04 -0.74
CA VAL A 173 11.14 1.59 -0.48
C VAL A 173 12.52 1.03 -0.10
N VAL A 174 12.87 1.07 1.18
CA VAL A 174 14.17 0.56 1.73
C VAL A 174 14.13 -0.96 1.94
N SER A 175 13.42 -1.68 1.07
CA SER A 175 12.86 -3.00 1.37
C SER A 175 13.43 -4.07 0.45
N GLN A 176 13.45 -5.33 0.91
CA GLN A 176 13.69 -6.52 0.05
C GLN A 176 12.63 -6.69 -1.06
N PHE A 177 11.63 -5.81 -1.12
CA PHE A 177 10.60 -5.76 -2.14
C PHE A 177 10.68 -4.47 -2.96
N THR A 178 10.19 -4.57 -4.19
CA THR A 178 9.93 -3.47 -5.11
C THR A 178 8.43 -3.23 -5.15
N PHE A 179 8.02 -1.97 -5.04
CA PHE A 179 6.64 -1.59 -5.28
C PHE A 179 6.33 -1.73 -6.78
N ILE A 180 5.29 -2.49 -7.13
CA ILE A 180 4.95 -2.80 -8.53
C ILE A 180 3.60 -2.23 -8.96
N GLY A 181 2.75 -1.83 -8.02
CA GLY A 181 1.45 -1.25 -8.32
C GLY A 181 0.57 -1.10 -7.09
N VAL A 182 -0.51 -0.36 -7.25
CA VAL A 182 -1.51 -0.10 -6.22
C VAL A 182 -2.89 -0.12 -6.82
N GLU A 183 -3.84 -0.68 -6.07
CA GLU A 183 -5.23 -0.75 -6.44
C GLU A 183 -6.11 -0.10 -5.36
N GLU A 184 -6.88 0.92 -5.74
CA GLU A 184 -7.97 1.49 -4.93
C GLU A 184 -9.26 0.74 -5.21
N ARG A 185 -10.04 0.48 -4.16
CA ARG A 185 -11.43 0.05 -4.28
C ARG A 185 -12.28 0.84 -3.31
N ALA A 186 -13.42 1.34 -3.76
CA ALA A 186 -14.47 1.77 -2.85
C ALA A 186 -15.61 0.75 -2.87
N VAL A 187 -15.96 0.28 -1.67
CA VAL A 187 -16.82 -0.89 -1.46
C VAL A 187 -17.91 -0.52 -0.47
N PHE A 188 -19.16 -0.84 -0.80
CA PHE A 188 -20.25 -0.91 0.18
C PHE A 188 -20.19 -2.26 0.88
N LYS A 189 -20.17 -2.25 2.21
CA LYS A 189 -20.23 -3.45 3.04
C LYS A 189 -21.44 -3.38 3.96
N SER A 190 -22.09 -4.52 4.15
CA SER A 190 -23.18 -4.69 5.10
C SER A 190 -22.82 -5.77 6.12
N PHE A 191 -23.26 -5.60 7.37
CA PHE A 191 -23.16 -6.66 8.37
C PHE A 191 -24.24 -7.75 8.19
N ILE A 192 -25.30 -7.49 7.42
CA ILE A 192 -26.42 -8.41 7.19
C ILE A 192 -26.19 -9.18 5.88
N THR A 193 -25.74 -10.43 5.99
CA THR A 193 -25.52 -11.31 4.84
C THR A 193 -26.77 -12.16 4.59
N ASN A 194 -27.69 -11.72 3.75
CA ASN A 194 -28.86 -12.52 3.34
C ASN A 194 -28.47 -13.59 2.30
N GLY A 195 -27.76 -14.65 2.73
CA GLY A 195 -27.69 -15.99 2.13
C GLY A 195 -27.29 -16.22 0.67
N THR A 196 -27.43 -15.26 -0.24
CA THR A 196 -27.24 -15.38 -1.69
C THR A 196 -26.80 -14.04 -2.26
N GLY A 197 -25.49 -13.85 -2.43
CA GLY A 197 -24.90 -12.62 -2.98
C GLY A 197 -23.99 -11.91 -1.98
N SER A 198 -22.83 -11.44 -2.45
CA SER A 198 -21.76 -10.91 -1.62
C SER A 198 -22.23 -9.77 -0.71
N ALA A 199 -21.86 -9.84 0.58
CA ALA A 199 -22.01 -8.75 1.57
C ALA A 199 -21.22 -7.47 1.22
N GLU A 200 -20.57 -7.49 0.06
CA GLU A 200 -19.64 -6.49 -0.43
C GLU A 200 -20.02 -6.17 -1.88
N CYS A 201 -20.19 -4.89 -2.17
CA CYS A 201 -20.40 -4.39 -3.52
C CYS A 201 -19.36 -3.33 -3.84
N VAL A 202 -18.47 -3.64 -4.78
CA VAL A 202 -17.45 -2.70 -5.28
C VAL A 202 -18.11 -1.84 -6.34
N TYR A 203 -18.19 -0.53 -6.10
CA TYR A 203 -18.75 0.43 -7.08
C TYR A 203 -17.66 1.25 -7.78
N LEU A 204 -16.42 1.13 -7.30
CA LEU A 204 -15.31 1.91 -7.78
C LEU A 204 -14.04 1.09 -7.63
N LYS A 205 -13.31 0.96 -8.73
CA LYS A 205 -12.02 0.28 -8.77
C LYS A 205 -11.06 1.11 -9.60
N GLN A 206 -9.88 1.38 -9.07
CA GLN A 206 -8.79 1.97 -9.81
C GLN A 206 -7.55 1.11 -9.63
N ASP A 207 -6.94 0.70 -10.74
CA ASP A 207 -5.71 -0.09 -10.73
C ASP A 207 -4.61 0.70 -11.43
N CYS A 208 -3.50 0.91 -10.75
CA CYS A 208 -2.34 1.65 -11.23
C CYS A 208 -1.09 0.78 -11.16
N ASP A 209 -0.45 0.58 -12.32
CA ASP A 209 0.87 -0.05 -12.39
C ASP A 209 1.95 0.92 -11.89
N TYR A 210 3.07 0.38 -11.40
CA TYR A 210 4.29 1.15 -11.09
C TYR A 210 5.47 0.59 -11.88
N ARG A 211 5.93 1.33 -12.90
CA ARG A 211 7.03 0.92 -13.79
C ARG A 211 8.26 1.79 -13.60
N LEU A 212 9.02 1.53 -12.54
CA LEU A 212 10.28 2.24 -12.24
C LEU A 212 11.35 2.06 -13.34
N GLU A 213 11.38 0.89 -13.99
CA GLU A 213 12.44 0.49 -14.92
C GLU A 213 12.48 1.32 -16.22
N LYS A 214 11.33 1.75 -16.75
CA LYS A 214 11.28 2.60 -17.97
C LYS A 214 11.90 3.97 -17.73
N CYS A 215 11.74 4.55 -16.55
CA CYS A 215 12.37 5.83 -16.20
C CYS A 215 13.90 5.71 -16.11
N MET A 216 14.42 4.61 -15.55
CA MET A 216 15.88 4.42 -15.43
C MET A 216 16.54 4.02 -16.76
N THR A 217 15.80 3.40 -17.68
CA THR A 217 16.32 2.90 -18.97
C THR A 217 15.99 3.79 -20.17
N SER A 218 14.98 4.67 -20.10
CA SER A 218 14.66 5.64 -21.16
C SER A 218 15.49 6.94 -21.08
N LEU A 219 16.56 6.95 -20.29
CA LEU A 219 17.65 7.92 -20.37
C LEU A 219 18.57 7.63 -21.58
N SER A 220 18.02 7.11 -22.68
CA SER A 220 18.75 7.01 -23.94
C SER A 220 18.57 8.31 -24.74
N ASP A 221 19.58 9.17 -24.66
CA ASP A 221 20.06 10.16 -25.65
C ASP A 221 19.13 11.22 -26.29
N GLU A 222 17.82 11.21 -26.08
CA GLU A 222 16.89 12.22 -26.65
C GLU A 222 16.17 13.08 -25.61
N CYS A 223 16.71 13.22 -24.39
CA CYS A 223 16.13 14.11 -23.39
C CYS A 223 16.49 15.59 -23.66
N ARG A 224 15.94 16.18 -24.73
CA ARG A 224 15.97 17.63 -24.98
C ARG A 224 14.68 18.29 -24.46
N GLY A 225 14.76 19.01 -23.34
CA GLY A 225 13.69 19.88 -22.83
C GLY A 225 13.38 19.69 -21.34
N SER A 226 12.40 20.45 -20.83
CA SER A 226 11.97 20.48 -19.42
C SER A 226 11.31 19.19 -18.90
N GLY A 227 11.19 18.16 -19.74
CA GLY A 227 10.57 16.86 -19.40
C GLY A 227 11.47 15.89 -18.64
N CYS A 228 12.79 16.10 -18.63
CA CYS A 228 13.73 15.12 -18.07
C CYS A 228 13.79 15.10 -16.52
N GLY A 229 13.20 16.09 -15.85
CA GLY A 229 13.19 16.19 -14.39
C GLY A 229 12.02 15.49 -13.68
N HIS A 230 11.09 14.84 -14.40
CA HIS A 230 9.80 14.40 -13.84
C HIS A 230 9.69 12.90 -13.54
N CYS A 231 10.82 12.21 -13.35
CA CYS A 231 10.84 10.77 -13.06
C CYS A 231 10.27 10.39 -11.68
N TYR A 232 10.16 11.34 -10.75
CA TYR A 232 9.54 11.14 -9.43
C TYR A 232 8.00 11.14 -9.47
N LEU A 233 7.41 11.38 -10.64
CA LEU A 233 5.96 11.61 -10.83
C LEU A 233 5.34 10.66 -11.86
N ILE A 234 6.01 9.55 -12.16
CA ILE A 234 5.54 8.58 -13.16
C ILE A 234 4.72 7.51 -12.43
N LEU A 235 3.43 7.83 -12.24
CA LEU A 235 2.37 6.82 -12.19
C LEU A 235 2.51 5.95 -13.44
N GLY A 236 2.42 4.63 -13.31
CA GLY A 236 2.17 3.78 -14.48
C GLY A 236 0.75 4.00 -15.01
N ASP A 237 0.36 3.24 -16.02
CA ASP A 237 -0.99 3.35 -16.61
C ASP A 237 -2.04 3.02 -15.55
N CYS A 238 -2.93 3.97 -15.26
CA CYS A 238 -4.05 3.78 -14.35
C CYS A 238 -5.34 3.50 -15.13
N GLN A 239 -6.02 2.41 -14.82
CA GLN A 239 -7.35 2.09 -15.34
C GLN A 239 -8.38 2.24 -14.23
N HIS A 240 -9.53 2.82 -14.55
CA HIS A 240 -10.64 2.96 -13.62
C HIS A 240 -11.87 2.26 -14.16
N GLN A 241 -12.59 1.59 -13.28
CA GLN A 241 -13.88 0.96 -13.54
C GLN A 241 -14.88 1.48 -12.51
N LEU A 242 -16.03 1.93 -13.01
CA LEU A 242 -17.16 2.35 -12.20
C LEU A 242 -18.27 1.32 -12.39
N ASP A 243 -18.76 0.79 -11.28
CA ASP A 243 -19.87 -0.15 -11.25
C ASP A 243 -21.01 0.46 -10.41
N THR A 244 -22.25 0.08 -10.73
CA THR A 244 -23.43 0.52 -9.97
C THR A 244 -23.82 -0.53 -8.95
N CYS A 245 -23.80 -0.18 -7.67
CA CYS A 245 -24.33 -1.03 -6.61
C CYS A 245 -25.84 -0.79 -6.46
N PRO A 246 -26.68 -1.85 -6.40
CA PRO A 246 -28.06 -1.69 -6.00
C PRO A 246 -28.08 -1.07 -4.60
N GLN A 247 -28.87 -0.01 -4.42
CA GLN A 247 -28.86 0.78 -3.20
C GLN A 247 -29.19 -0.11 -1.99
N TYR A 248 -28.28 -0.15 -1.01
CA TYR A 248 -28.53 -0.65 0.34
C TYR A 248 -29.38 0.38 1.13
N LEU A 249 -30.45 0.91 0.51
CA LEU A 249 -31.15 2.12 0.92
C LEU A 249 -31.78 2.05 2.33
N ASN A 250 -31.91 0.84 2.87
CA ASN A 250 -32.57 0.57 4.16
C ASN A 250 -31.69 -0.16 5.16
N ASP A 251 -30.40 -0.33 4.89
CA ASP A 251 -29.51 -1.04 5.81
C ASP A 251 -28.76 -0.05 6.72
N THR A 252 -29.24 0.09 7.95
CA THR A 252 -28.61 0.93 8.98
C THR A 252 -27.24 0.42 9.40
N SER A 253 -26.91 -0.81 9.06
CA SER A 253 -25.63 -1.46 9.34
C SER A 253 -24.64 -1.34 8.17
N ALA A 254 -25.06 -0.76 7.04
CA ALA A 254 -24.17 -0.57 5.90
C ALA A 254 -23.13 0.53 6.18
N PHE A 255 -21.90 0.28 5.74
CA PHE A 255 -20.80 1.23 5.78
C PHE A 255 -20.01 1.16 4.48
N THR A 256 -19.28 2.23 4.17
CA THR A 256 -18.37 2.24 3.02
C THR A 256 -16.94 2.02 3.46
N SER A 257 -16.17 1.39 2.60
CA SER A 257 -14.76 1.13 2.82
C SER A 257 -13.98 1.62 1.62
N LEU A 258 -12.99 2.47 1.85
CA LEU A 258 -11.97 2.85 0.89
C LEU A 258 -10.73 1.97 1.11
N GLU A 259 -10.56 0.97 0.26
CA GLU A 259 -9.49 -0.02 0.34
C GLU A 259 -8.35 0.31 -0.61
N VAL A 260 -7.12 0.16 -0.11
CA VAL A 260 -5.88 0.39 -0.84
C VAL A 260 -5.07 -0.89 -0.77
N HIS A 261 -4.89 -1.54 -1.92
CA HIS A 261 -4.16 -2.79 -2.07
C HIS A 261 -2.80 -2.51 -2.71
N VAL A 262 -1.75 -2.55 -1.89
CA VAL A 262 -0.36 -2.30 -2.30
C VAL A 262 0.27 -3.62 -2.75
N ARG A 263 0.78 -3.66 -3.99
CA ARG A 263 1.44 -4.85 -4.55
C ARG A 263 2.96 -4.67 -4.51
N LEU A 264 3.62 -5.67 -3.93
CA LEU A 264 5.07 -5.69 -3.66
C LEU A 264 5.69 -6.96 -4.26
N ARG A 265 6.75 -6.82 -5.05
CA ARG A 265 7.50 -7.95 -5.64
C ARG A 265 8.88 -8.07 -5.04
N ARG A 266 9.29 -9.27 -4.62
CA ARG A 266 10.60 -9.47 -4.00
C ARG A 266 11.75 -9.22 -4.97
N VAL A 267 12.83 -8.62 -4.46
CA VAL A 267 14.07 -8.38 -5.18
C VAL A 267 14.93 -9.64 -5.19
N LEU A 268 15.23 -10.15 -6.38
CA LEU A 268 15.87 -11.46 -6.54
C LEU A 268 17.40 -11.44 -6.51
N TRP A 269 18.04 -10.34 -6.87
CA TRP A 269 19.50 -10.32 -7.08
C TRP A 269 20.29 -10.77 -5.85
N ARG A 270 19.83 -10.41 -4.64
CA ARG A 270 20.47 -10.82 -3.38
C ARG A 270 20.43 -12.34 -3.23
N TYR A 271 19.28 -12.96 -3.48
CA TYR A 271 19.12 -14.41 -3.43
C TYR A 271 19.97 -15.10 -4.50
N ILE A 272 20.07 -14.50 -5.68
CA ILE A 272 20.93 -15.01 -6.76
C ILE A 272 22.39 -15.08 -6.28
N LEU A 273 22.91 -14.00 -5.71
CA LEU A 273 24.32 -13.94 -5.29
C LEU A 273 24.63 -14.73 -4.01
N THR A 274 23.73 -14.75 -3.04
CA THR A 274 24.01 -15.36 -1.73
C THR A 274 23.57 -16.82 -1.63
N ALA A 275 22.69 -17.28 -2.52
CA ALA A 275 22.11 -18.62 -2.42
C ALA A 275 22.21 -19.40 -3.74
N TYR A 276 21.69 -18.89 -4.86
CA TYR A 276 21.72 -19.65 -6.12
C TYR A 276 23.14 -19.82 -6.67
N LEU A 277 23.94 -18.76 -6.77
CA LEU A 277 25.28 -18.80 -7.33
C LEU A 277 26.21 -19.73 -6.53
N PRO A 278 26.34 -19.63 -5.19
CA PRO A 278 27.16 -20.56 -4.42
C PRO A 278 26.69 -22.02 -4.55
N SER A 279 25.38 -22.28 -4.55
CA SER A 279 24.87 -23.64 -4.76
C SER A 279 25.23 -24.16 -6.15
N THR A 280 25.09 -23.36 -7.21
CA THR A 280 25.49 -23.77 -8.57
C THR A 280 26.99 -24.05 -8.68
N VAL A 281 27.85 -23.24 -8.05
CA VAL A 281 29.30 -23.46 -8.04
C VAL A 281 29.64 -24.79 -7.35
N VAL A 282 29.02 -25.08 -6.20
CA VAL A 282 29.22 -26.34 -5.48
C VAL A 282 28.82 -27.54 -6.34
N VAL A 283 27.71 -27.45 -7.08
CA VAL A 283 27.27 -28.51 -8.02
C VAL A 283 28.28 -28.70 -9.15
N THR A 284 28.67 -27.61 -9.82
CA THR A 284 29.63 -27.72 -10.92
C THR A 284 30.98 -28.28 -10.47
N ALA A 285 31.40 -27.96 -9.23
CA ALA A 285 32.61 -28.50 -8.64
C ALA A 285 32.48 -29.99 -8.28
N SER A 286 31.30 -30.46 -7.85
CA SER A 286 31.09 -31.90 -7.59
C SER A 286 31.20 -32.71 -8.86
N TYR A 287 30.70 -32.21 -10.00
CA TYR A 287 30.84 -32.88 -11.31
C TYR A 287 32.30 -33.09 -11.75
N LEU A 288 33.27 -32.30 -11.26
CA LEU A 288 34.69 -32.53 -11.55
C LEU A 288 35.18 -33.92 -11.12
N GLN A 289 34.50 -34.56 -10.15
CA GLN A 289 34.80 -35.93 -9.73
C GLN A 289 34.71 -36.94 -10.89
N THR A 290 33.87 -36.67 -11.89
CA THR A 290 33.66 -37.53 -13.06
C THR A 290 34.79 -37.40 -14.09
N TRP A 291 35.46 -36.25 -14.11
CA TRP A 291 36.55 -35.95 -15.05
C TRP A 291 37.92 -36.48 -14.59
N LEU A 292 38.08 -36.78 -13.30
CA LEU A 292 39.30 -37.43 -12.82
C LEU A 292 39.41 -38.85 -13.38
N SER A 293 40.63 -39.30 -13.69
CA SER A 293 40.92 -40.69 -14.09
C SER A 293 40.92 -41.63 -12.88
N PRO A 294 40.50 -42.90 -12.99
CA PRO A 294 40.43 -43.84 -11.86
C PRO A 294 41.82 -44.42 -11.49
N SER A 295 42.76 -43.53 -11.14
CA SER A 295 44.08 -43.90 -10.65
C SER A 295 44.14 -43.87 -9.13
N GLN A 296 45.05 -44.65 -8.50
CA GLN A 296 45.21 -44.70 -7.04
C GLN A 296 45.49 -43.32 -6.41
N ALA A 297 46.21 -42.44 -7.10
CA ALA A 297 46.48 -41.07 -6.65
C ALA A 297 45.23 -40.16 -6.68
N ALA A 298 44.22 -40.49 -7.49
CA ALA A 298 43.01 -39.68 -7.66
C ALA A 298 41.84 -40.13 -6.76
N ILE A 299 41.99 -41.19 -5.96
CA ILE A 299 40.93 -41.70 -5.07
C ILE A 299 40.62 -40.68 -3.96
N SER A 300 41.65 -40.17 -3.26
CA SER A 300 41.46 -39.22 -2.14
C SER A 300 40.79 -37.90 -2.58
N PRO A 301 41.21 -37.22 -3.66
CA PRO A 301 40.55 -36.01 -4.15
C PRO A 301 39.06 -36.19 -4.49
N ARG A 302 38.67 -37.34 -5.06
CA ARG A 302 37.26 -37.61 -5.39
C ARG A 302 36.38 -37.69 -4.16
N VAL A 303 36.84 -38.40 -3.12
CA VAL A 303 36.11 -38.53 -1.86
C VAL A 303 35.93 -37.16 -1.21
N VAL A 304 36.98 -36.33 -1.22
CA VAL A 304 36.93 -34.97 -0.66
C VAL A 304 35.95 -34.09 -1.42
N LEU A 305 35.96 -34.08 -2.76
CA LEU A 305 35.03 -33.28 -3.57
C LEU A 305 33.57 -33.68 -3.33
N GLY A 306 33.29 -34.99 -3.24
CA GLY A 306 31.95 -35.50 -2.91
C GLY A 306 31.49 -35.10 -1.51
N VAL A 307 32.27 -35.43 -0.48
CA VAL A 307 31.89 -35.19 0.93
C VAL A 307 31.79 -33.70 1.24
N MET A 308 32.72 -32.87 0.75
CA MET A 308 32.69 -31.43 1.00
C MET A 308 31.52 -30.74 0.29
N SER A 309 31.13 -31.19 -0.90
CA SER A 309 29.97 -30.63 -1.61
C SER A 309 28.67 -30.86 -0.83
N VAL A 310 28.44 -32.09 -0.35
CA VAL A 310 27.28 -32.45 0.48
C VAL A 310 27.28 -31.66 1.79
N LEU A 311 28.42 -31.60 2.49
CA LEU A 311 28.53 -30.84 3.74
C LEU A 311 28.26 -29.34 3.54
N THR A 312 28.72 -28.78 2.42
CA THR A 312 28.49 -27.37 2.07
C THR A 312 27.00 -27.10 1.82
N ILE A 313 26.31 -28.00 1.11
CA ILE A 313 24.86 -27.88 0.86
C ILE A 313 24.07 -27.98 2.16
N ILE A 314 24.38 -28.94 3.03
CA ILE A 314 23.75 -29.09 4.35
C ILE A 314 23.94 -27.82 5.18
N LYS A 315 25.16 -27.26 5.19
CA LYS A 315 25.46 -25.99 5.88
C LYS A 315 24.64 -24.83 5.29
N GLN A 316 24.51 -24.75 3.97
CA GLN A 316 23.69 -23.72 3.31
C GLN A 316 22.19 -23.88 3.57
N MET A 317 21.69 -25.11 3.75
CA MET A 317 20.29 -25.37 4.14
C MET A 317 20.00 -24.86 5.55
N GLY A 318 20.93 -25.09 6.49
CA GLY A 318 20.80 -24.61 7.88
C GLY A 318 20.76 -23.08 8.01
N MET A 319 21.37 -22.35 7.06
CA MET A 319 21.32 -20.89 7.03
C MET A 319 20.00 -20.33 6.45
N THR A 320 19.24 -21.12 5.70
CA THR A 320 17.93 -20.71 5.12
C THR A 320 16.77 -20.74 6.12
N VAL A 321 16.97 -21.28 7.33
CA VAL A 321 15.93 -21.42 8.36
C VAL A 321 15.92 -20.23 9.32
N ARG A 322 15.39 -19.09 8.85
CA ARG A 322 14.79 -18.03 9.70
C ARG A 322 13.60 -17.39 8.98
N MET A 323 12.78 -18.19 8.30
CA MET A 323 11.47 -17.77 7.79
C MET A 323 10.41 -18.23 8.78
N PRO A 324 9.82 -17.33 9.59
CA PRO A 324 8.84 -17.74 10.59
C PRO A 324 7.51 -17.97 9.88
N TRP A 325 6.79 -19.01 10.29
CA TRP A 325 5.42 -19.33 9.88
C TRP A 325 5.18 -20.06 8.55
N VAL A 326 6.20 -20.54 7.84
CA VAL A 326 5.96 -21.57 6.81
C VAL A 326 5.94 -22.93 7.50
N SER A 327 4.76 -23.54 7.55
CA SER A 327 4.62 -24.95 7.91
C SER A 327 5.60 -25.77 7.05
N ILE A 328 6.25 -26.73 7.70
CA ILE A 328 7.35 -27.61 7.28
C ILE A 328 7.18 -28.33 5.90
N ILE A 329 6.14 -28.05 5.13
CA ILE A 329 5.75 -28.76 3.91
C ILE A 329 5.79 -27.89 2.64
N GLU A 330 5.80 -26.55 2.71
CA GLU A 330 6.08 -25.74 1.52
C GLU A 330 7.59 -25.67 1.29
N LEU A 331 8.12 -26.68 0.60
CA LEU A 331 9.44 -26.62 -0.01
C LEU A 331 9.51 -25.35 -0.85
N SER A 332 10.28 -24.36 -0.37
CA SER A 332 10.52 -23.17 -1.18
C SER A 332 11.24 -23.60 -2.46
N CYS A 333 11.12 -22.83 -3.56
CA CYS A 333 11.76 -23.19 -4.82
C CYS A 333 13.28 -23.43 -4.66
N ILE A 334 13.89 -22.77 -3.67
CA ILE A 334 15.30 -22.96 -3.34
C ILE A 334 15.57 -24.27 -2.59
N ASP A 335 14.64 -24.74 -1.76
CA ASP A 335 14.76 -26.04 -1.08
C ASP A 335 14.60 -27.19 -2.07
N VAL A 336 13.68 -27.07 -3.04
CA VAL A 336 13.56 -28.03 -4.15
C VAL A 336 14.83 -28.08 -4.98
N LEU A 337 15.39 -26.92 -5.35
CA LEU A 337 16.65 -26.87 -6.10
C LEU A 337 17.78 -27.55 -5.32
N LYS A 338 17.97 -27.22 -4.04
CA LYS A 338 19.01 -27.83 -3.20
C LYS A 338 18.78 -29.34 -2.99
N ALA A 339 17.53 -29.80 -2.90
CA ALA A 339 17.19 -31.21 -2.75
C ALA A 339 17.50 -32.02 -4.03
N VAL A 340 17.14 -31.49 -5.21
CA VAL A 340 17.49 -32.10 -6.51
C VAL A 340 19.02 -32.19 -6.65
N ILE A 341 19.73 -31.18 -6.19
CA ILE A 341 21.20 -31.13 -6.22
C ILE A 341 21.84 -32.19 -5.30
N MET A 342 21.26 -32.52 -4.14
CA MET A 342 21.79 -33.60 -3.29
C MET A 342 21.64 -34.99 -3.90
N ILE A 343 20.69 -35.17 -4.83
CA ILE A 343 20.36 -36.47 -5.43
C ILE A 343 21.25 -36.76 -6.66
N ALA A 344 21.82 -35.72 -7.28
CA ALA A 344 22.66 -35.81 -8.49
C ALA A 344 24.14 -36.05 -8.19
#